data_AF-A0A2D7NU59-F1
#
_entry.id   AF-A0A2D7NU59-F1
#
_cell.length_a   1.000
_cell.length_b   1.000
_cell.length_c   1.000
_cell.angle_alpha   90.00
_cell.angle_beta   90.00
_cell.angle_gamma   90.00
#
_symmetry.space_group_name_H-M   'P 1'
#
loop_
_entity.id
_entity.type
_entity.pdbx_description
1 polymer ?
#
loop_
_entity_poly.entity_id
_entity_poly.type
_entity_poly.pdbx_seq_one_letter_code
_entity_poly.pdbx_strand_id
1 'polypeptide(L)'
;MRIFCLCILFSLMGCDRNRIFEKHYDLKGFWPQKSSQLFEFHIIDFDTPYQITGMVRNKNSYAFNNLYIKYELFHEDSLIKTDLTEVILFEPKTGKPLGTGMGSSFDLNFDFIKSYSFETSGYYRMKLTQFMRIDTLKDIDQIGLRIAAVTQP
;
A
#
# COMPACT_ATOMS: atom_id res chain seq x y z
N MET A 1 -30.96 34.53 31.93
CA MET A 1 -30.49 33.16 32.24
C MET A 1 -29.62 32.72 31.07
N ARG A 2 -28.33 32.50 31.34
CA ARG A 2 -27.31 32.07 30.37
C ARG A 2 -27.69 30.72 29.78
N ILE A 3 -27.73 30.59 28.46
CA ILE A 3 -27.24 29.36 27.79
C ILE A 3 -26.52 29.79 26.51
N PHE A 4 -25.21 29.58 26.56
CA PHE A 4 -24.21 29.78 25.54
C PHE A 4 -24.21 28.52 24.66
N CYS A 5 -24.90 28.52 23.53
CA CYS A 5 -24.75 27.47 22.51
C CYS A 5 -23.62 27.88 21.56
N LEU A 6 -22.39 27.75 22.05
CA LEU A 6 -21.21 27.86 21.22
C LEU A 6 -21.12 26.57 20.40
N CYS A 7 -21.47 26.66 19.12
CA CYS A 7 -21.20 25.65 18.11
C CYS A 7 -19.69 25.38 18.06
N ILE A 8 -19.27 24.33 18.76
CA ILE A 8 -17.95 23.75 18.58
C ILE A 8 -18.05 22.85 17.34
N LEU A 9 -17.84 23.47 16.18
CA LEU A 9 -17.54 22.77 14.94
C LEU A 9 -16.05 22.37 15.02
N PHE A 10 -15.76 21.22 15.64
CA PHE A 10 -14.42 20.63 15.58
C PHE A 10 -14.17 20.17 14.14
N SER A 11 -13.52 21.04 13.37
CA SER A 11 -12.95 20.71 12.08
C SER A 11 -11.85 19.67 12.29
N LEU A 12 -12.19 18.39 12.14
CA LEU A 12 -11.22 17.30 12.00
C LEU A 12 -10.59 17.37 10.60
N MET A 13 -9.78 18.40 10.35
CA MET A 13 -8.91 18.43 9.18
C MET A 13 -7.63 17.63 9.50
N GLY A 14 -7.77 16.31 9.53
CA GLY A 14 -6.63 15.39 9.45
C GLY A 14 -6.11 15.34 8.02
N CYS A 15 -5.46 16.40 7.57
CA CYS A 15 -4.74 16.37 6.30
C CYS A 15 -3.38 15.73 6.54
N ASP A 16 -3.18 14.54 6.01
CA ASP A 16 -1.91 13.80 6.04
C ASP A 16 -0.88 14.55 5.18
N ARG A 17 -0.27 15.59 5.76
CA ARG A 17 0.54 16.60 5.04
C ARG A 17 1.74 16.01 4.31
N ASN A 18 2.15 14.80 4.67
CA ASN A 18 3.34 14.15 4.13
C ASN A 18 3.04 13.21 2.97
N ARG A 19 1.76 12.93 2.68
CA ARG A 19 1.35 12.03 1.61
C ARG A 19 1.48 12.71 0.26
N ILE A 20 2.33 12.15 -0.61
CA ILE A 20 2.59 12.66 -1.96
C ILE A 20 1.83 11.86 -3.00
N PHE A 21 1.69 10.56 -2.77
CA PHE A 21 1.00 9.66 -3.69
C PHE A 21 0.20 8.61 -2.92
N GLU A 22 -1.00 8.32 -3.39
CA GLU A 22 -1.78 7.16 -2.95
C GLU A 22 -2.70 6.73 -4.08
N LYS A 23 -2.65 5.44 -4.43
CA LYS A 23 -3.52 4.85 -5.44
C LYS A 23 -3.81 3.40 -5.07
N HIS A 24 -5.04 2.98 -5.34
CA HIS A 24 -5.50 1.60 -5.17
C HIS A 24 -6.01 1.07 -6.50
N TYR A 25 -5.69 -0.18 -6.81
CA TYR A 25 -6.29 -0.93 -7.91
C TYR A 25 -7.29 -1.93 -7.37
N ASP A 26 -8.49 -1.93 -7.96
CA ASP A 26 -9.49 -2.97 -7.75
C ASP A 26 -9.17 -4.16 -8.66
N LEU A 27 -8.94 -5.31 -8.02
CA LEU A 27 -8.60 -6.58 -8.64
C LEU A 27 -9.84 -7.48 -8.80
N LYS A 28 -11.01 -7.03 -8.34
CA LYS A 28 -12.29 -7.75 -8.44
C LYS A 28 -12.24 -9.16 -7.83
N GLY A 29 -11.40 -9.36 -6.83
CA GLY A 29 -11.21 -10.64 -6.16
C GLY A 29 -10.29 -11.62 -6.89
N PHE A 30 -9.66 -11.23 -8.00
CA PHE A 30 -8.77 -12.10 -8.77
C PHE A 30 -7.47 -11.39 -9.14
N TRP A 31 -6.34 -11.94 -8.72
CA TRP A 31 -5.01 -11.43 -9.06
C TRP A 31 -4.21 -12.46 -9.87
N PRO A 32 -4.29 -12.40 -11.21
CA PRO A 32 -3.44 -13.20 -12.09
C PRO A 32 -1.96 -12.79 -11.98
N GLN A 33 -1.04 -13.76 -12.00
CA GLN A 33 0.41 -13.55 -11.96
C GLN A 33 0.90 -12.68 -13.11
N LYS A 34 0.27 -12.84 -14.27
CA LYS A 34 0.57 -12.08 -15.49
C LYS A 34 0.03 -10.64 -15.44
N SER A 35 -0.86 -10.34 -14.49
CA SER A 35 -1.46 -9.01 -14.34
C SER A 35 -0.73 -8.21 -13.27
N SER A 36 0.33 -7.51 -13.67
CA SER A 36 1.02 -6.56 -12.79
C SER A 36 0.30 -5.22 -12.71
N GLN A 37 0.35 -4.57 -11.55
CA GLN A 37 -0.21 -3.25 -11.33
C GLN A 37 0.90 -2.22 -11.35
N LEU A 38 0.77 -1.24 -12.25
CA LEU A 38 1.75 -0.17 -12.44
C LEU A 38 1.28 1.09 -11.72
N PHE A 39 2.10 1.61 -10.81
CA PHE A 39 1.87 2.84 -10.08
C PHE A 39 2.86 3.88 -10.57
N GLU A 40 2.36 4.98 -11.12
CA GLU A 40 3.19 6.05 -11.69
C GLU A 40 3.05 7.29 -10.80
N PHE A 41 4.18 7.85 -10.39
CA PHE A 41 4.24 8.99 -9.47
C PHE A 41 5.40 9.92 -9.81
N HIS A 42 5.30 11.16 -9.35
CA HIS A 42 6.29 12.21 -9.60
C HIS A 42 6.94 12.63 -8.28
N ILE A 43 8.26 12.61 -8.23
CA ILE A 43 9.06 13.06 -7.08
C ILE A 43 9.62 14.45 -7.40
N ILE A 44 9.34 15.41 -6.52
CA ILE A 44 9.83 16.79 -6.63
C ILE A 44 11.06 16.98 -5.74
N ASP A 45 10.96 16.61 -4.46
CA ASP A 45 12.05 16.78 -3.48
C ASP A 45 12.93 15.52 -3.41
N PHE A 46 13.83 15.37 -4.38
CA PHE A 46 14.93 14.41 -4.29
C PHE A 46 15.85 14.81 -3.13
N ASP A 47 16.56 13.85 -2.51
CA ASP A 47 17.30 14.01 -1.23
C ASP A 47 16.45 13.98 0.07
N THR A 48 15.11 14.03 -0.02
CA THR A 48 14.23 13.72 1.13
C THR A 48 13.98 12.21 1.22
N PRO A 49 14.04 11.59 2.42
CA PRO A 49 13.68 10.19 2.58
C PRO A 49 12.15 9.99 2.50
N TYR A 50 11.73 8.99 1.73
CA TYR A 50 10.33 8.59 1.57
C TYR A 50 10.07 7.17 2.07
N GLN A 51 8.91 6.98 2.68
CA GLN A 51 8.36 5.67 2.99
C GLN A 51 7.39 5.26 1.88
N ILE A 52 7.55 4.03 1.40
CA ILE A 52 6.69 3.39 0.41
C ILE A 52 5.96 2.24 1.10
N THR A 53 4.64 2.42 1.27
CA THR A 53 3.74 1.50 1.95
C THR A 53 2.81 0.85 0.94
N GLY A 54 2.65 -0.46 1.04
CA GLY A 54 1.63 -1.22 0.33
C GLY A 54 0.36 -1.37 1.17
N MET A 55 -0.76 -1.57 0.48
CA MET A 55 -2.02 -1.97 1.11
C MET A 55 -2.60 -3.16 0.36
N VAL A 56 -3.01 -4.22 1.05
CA VAL A 56 -3.76 -5.33 0.45
C VAL A 56 -5.12 -5.42 1.12
N ARG A 57 -6.17 -5.50 0.31
CA ARG A 57 -7.50 -5.90 0.76
C ARG A 57 -7.73 -7.35 0.35
N ASN A 58 -7.97 -8.22 1.33
CA ASN A 58 -8.28 -9.61 1.11
C ASN A 58 -9.57 -10.01 1.82
N LYS A 59 -10.21 -11.08 1.35
CA LYS A 59 -11.32 -11.69 2.07
C LYS A 59 -10.83 -12.72 3.09
N ASN A 60 -11.68 -13.02 4.06
CA ASN A 60 -11.45 -14.09 5.04
C ASN A 60 -11.33 -15.48 4.40
N SER A 61 -11.85 -15.66 3.18
CA SER A 61 -11.79 -16.90 2.42
C SER A 61 -10.48 -17.09 1.64
N TYR A 62 -9.58 -16.10 1.66
CA TYR A 62 -8.26 -16.25 1.05
C TYR A 62 -7.52 -17.45 1.65
N ALA A 63 -6.97 -18.30 0.78
CA ALA A 63 -6.57 -19.66 1.15
C ALA A 63 -5.21 -19.77 1.86
N PHE A 64 -4.44 -18.69 1.95
CA PHE A 64 -3.08 -18.71 2.52
C PHE A 64 -2.97 -17.74 3.69
N ASN A 65 -2.08 -18.01 4.62
CA ASN A 65 -1.81 -17.04 5.69
C ASN A 65 -0.94 -15.86 5.20
N ASN A 66 -0.21 -16.04 4.08
CA ASN A 66 0.72 -15.06 3.54
C ASN A 66 0.49 -14.77 2.04
N LEU A 67 1.17 -13.72 1.58
CA LEU A 67 1.19 -13.25 0.21
C LEU A 67 2.58 -12.72 -0.12
N TYR A 68 3.20 -13.26 -1.17
CA TYR A 68 4.45 -12.74 -1.70
C TYR A 68 4.17 -11.76 -2.84
N ILE A 69 4.73 -10.56 -2.75
CA ILE A 69 4.60 -9.50 -3.75
C ILE A 69 6.00 -9.08 -4.19
N LYS A 70 6.29 -9.24 -5.48
CA LYS A 70 7.49 -8.67 -6.07
C LYS A 70 7.22 -7.23 -6.45
N TYR A 71 8.09 -6.31 -6.04
CA TYR A 71 8.08 -4.95 -6.57
C TYR A 71 9.28 -4.69 -7.46
N GLU A 72 9.06 -3.85 -8.45
CA GLU A 72 10.07 -3.36 -9.40
C GLU A 72 9.90 -1.84 -9.49
N LEU A 73 10.89 -1.08 -9.03
CA LEU A 73 10.92 0.38 -9.06
C LEU A 73 11.80 0.83 -10.24
N PHE A 74 11.23 1.71 -11.06
CA PHE A 74 11.85 2.26 -12.25
C PHE A 74 11.95 3.78 -12.14
N HIS A 75 13.06 4.33 -12.62
CA HIS A 75 13.18 5.73 -13.00
C HIS A 75 13.27 5.78 -14.52
N GLU A 76 12.34 6.48 -15.16
CA GLU A 76 12.14 6.38 -16.61
C GLU A 76 12.00 4.89 -17.00
N ASP A 77 12.85 4.36 -17.88
CA ASP A 77 12.87 2.96 -18.32
C ASP A 77 13.92 2.08 -17.62
N SER A 78 14.68 2.65 -16.68
CA SER A 78 15.72 1.90 -15.96
C SER A 78 15.17 1.30 -14.66
N LEU A 79 15.37 -0.01 -14.47
CA LEU A 79 15.08 -0.69 -13.21
C LEU A 79 16.14 -0.29 -12.17
N ILE A 80 15.74 0.45 -11.14
CA ILE A 80 16.65 0.94 -10.10
C ILE A 80 16.59 0.14 -8.80
N LYS A 81 15.47 -0.55 -8.54
CA LYS A 81 15.33 -1.42 -7.36
C LYS A 81 14.30 -2.51 -7.60
N THR A 82 14.55 -3.71 -7.07
CA THR A 82 13.58 -4.79 -7.02
C THR A 82 13.77 -5.59 -5.75
N ASP A 83 12.67 -6.10 -5.20
CA ASP A 83 12.71 -7.00 -4.06
C ASP A 83 11.41 -7.82 -3.99
N LEU A 84 11.41 -8.81 -3.09
CA LEU A 84 10.26 -9.65 -2.78
C LEU A 84 9.81 -9.42 -1.34
N THR A 85 8.57 -8.93 -1.18
CA THR A 85 7.98 -8.68 0.13
C THR A 85 7.04 -9.82 0.50
N GLU A 86 7.23 -10.39 1.69
CA GLU A 86 6.26 -11.27 2.32
C GLU A 86 5.29 -10.45 3.16
N VAL A 87 3.99 -10.67 2.94
CA VAL A 87 2.91 -10.06 3.69
C VAL A 87 2.14 -11.14 4.42
N ILE A 88 2.12 -11.09 5.76
CA ILE A 88 1.34 -12.02 6.57
C ILE A 88 -0.06 -11.44 6.75
N LEU A 89 -1.05 -12.02 6.09
CA LEU A 89 -2.45 -11.58 6.09
C LEU A 89 -3.25 -12.19 7.26
N PHE A 90 -2.88 -13.40 7.68
CA PHE A 90 -3.52 -14.13 8.78
C PHE A 90 -2.49 -14.64 9.76
N GLU A 91 -2.86 -14.70 11.03
CA GLU A 91 -2.06 -15.34 12.08
C GLU A 91 -1.93 -16.84 11.74
N PRO A 92 -0.70 -17.38 11.61
CA PRO A 92 -0.49 -18.71 11.02
C PRO A 92 -1.11 -19.89 11.78
N LYS A 93 -1.38 -19.77 13.09
CA LYS A 93 -1.88 -20.87 13.93
C LYS A 93 -3.39 -20.88 14.04
N THR A 94 -3.99 -19.70 14.09
CA THR A 94 -5.41 -19.46 14.39
C THR A 94 -6.20 -19.09 13.14
N GLY A 95 -5.54 -18.64 12.08
CA GLY A 95 -6.19 -18.10 10.89
C GLY A 95 -6.90 -16.77 11.14
N LYS A 96 -6.61 -16.09 12.25
CA LYS A 96 -7.21 -14.78 12.54
C LYS A 96 -6.64 -13.73 11.56
N PRO A 97 -7.48 -12.93 10.88
CA PRO A 97 -7.00 -11.86 10.00
C PRO A 97 -6.21 -10.82 10.80
N LEU A 98 -5.10 -10.36 10.23
CA LEU A 98 -4.22 -9.34 10.83
C LEU A 98 -4.57 -7.91 10.36
N GLY A 99 -5.36 -7.79 9.29
CA GLY A 99 -5.86 -6.51 8.78
C GLY A 99 -7.02 -5.95 9.60
N THR A 100 -7.35 -4.67 9.34
CA THR A 100 -8.54 -4.01 9.89
C THR A 100 -9.66 -4.09 8.87
N GLY A 101 -10.86 -4.46 9.29
CA GLY A 101 -11.97 -4.63 8.36
C GLY A 101 -13.30 -4.90 9.05
N MET A 102 -14.36 -4.96 8.26
CA MET A 102 -15.71 -5.29 8.72
C MET A 102 -16.27 -6.44 7.89
N GLY A 103 -16.88 -7.43 8.56
CA GLY A 103 -17.46 -8.59 7.90
C GLY A 103 -16.39 -9.52 7.34
N SER A 104 -16.34 -9.65 6.02
CA SER A 104 -15.49 -10.65 5.34
C SER A 104 -14.27 -10.08 4.64
N SER A 105 -14.05 -8.76 4.64
CA SER A 105 -12.92 -8.10 3.97
C SER A 105 -12.05 -7.36 4.98
N PHE A 106 -10.72 -7.44 4.79
CA PHE A 106 -9.71 -6.89 5.68
C PHE A 106 -8.63 -6.15 4.89
N ASP A 107 -8.26 -4.97 5.39
CA ASP A 107 -7.18 -4.15 4.86
C ASP A 107 -5.94 -4.29 5.72
N LEU A 108 -4.82 -4.62 5.10
CA LEU A 108 -3.53 -4.66 5.77
C LEU A 108 -2.55 -3.73 5.06
N ASN A 109 -2.00 -2.78 5.82
CA ASN A 109 -0.87 -1.97 5.40
C ASN A 109 0.44 -2.66 5.77
N PHE A 110 1.44 -2.58 4.90
CA PHE A 110 2.76 -3.14 5.12
C PHE A 110 3.81 -2.30 4.40
N ASP A 111 5.07 -2.38 4.84
CA ASP A 111 6.14 -1.59 4.24
C ASP A 111 6.79 -2.34 3.08
N PHE A 112 6.83 -1.70 1.90
CA PHE A 112 7.74 -2.13 0.83
C PHE A 112 9.14 -1.57 1.08
N ILE A 113 9.22 -0.27 1.38
CA ILE A 113 10.48 0.43 1.67
C ILE A 113 10.23 1.45 2.79
N LYS A 114 10.95 1.31 3.91
CA LYS A 114 10.77 2.18 5.09
C LYS A 114 11.38 3.58 4.93
N SER A 115 12.47 3.67 4.17
CA SER A 115 13.16 4.91 3.87
C SER A 115 13.91 4.76 2.56
N TYR A 116 13.60 5.63 1.60
CA TYR A 116 14.23 5.69 0.29
C TYR A 116 14.41 7.15 -0.11
N SER A 117 15.65 7.57 -0.33
CA SER A 117 15.95 8.89 -0.90
C SER A 117 16.11 8.72 -2.42
N PHE A 118 15.28 9.42 -3.18
CA PHE A 118 15.41 9.46 -4.64
C PHE A 118 16.62 10.34 -5.00
N GLU A 119 17.40 9.92 -5.99
CA GLU A 119 18.62 10.62 -6.42
C GLU A 119 18.31 11.84 -7.30
N THR A 120 17.18 11.81 -8.01
CA THR A 120 16.75 12.85 -8.95
C THR A 120 15.25 13.09 -8.84
N SER A 121 14.82 14.32 -9.12
CA SER A 121 13.41 14.61 -9.34
C SER A 121 12.96 14.01 -10.68
N GLY A 122 11.68 13.69 -10.79
CA GLY A 122 11.11 13.17 -12.03
C GLY A 122 10.10 12.06 -11.82
N TYR A 123 9.77 11.39 -12.93
CA TYR A 123 8.75 10.34 -12.96
C TYR A 123 9.34 8.99 -12.61
N TYR A 124 8.66 8.31 -11.69
CA TYR A 124 8.98 6.98 -11.23
C TYR A 124 7.79 6.07 -11.43
N ARG A 125 8.08 4.78 -11.60
CA ARG A 125 7.07 3.74 -11.75
C ARG A 125 7.38 2.59 -10.82
N MET A 126 6.41 2.18 -10.01
CA MET A 126 6.51 0.98 -9.21
C MET A 126 5.53 -0.05 -9.75
N LYS A 127 6.06 -1.19 -10.17
CA LYS A 127 5.27 -2.30 -10.67
C LYS A 127 5.17 -3.36 -9.57
N LEU A 128 3.95 -3.71 -9.20
CA LEU A 128 3.67 -4.77 -8.24
C LEU A 128 3.16 -6.00 -8.97
N THR A 129 3.72 -7.15 -8.65
CA THR A 129 3.33 -8.45 -9.22
C THR A 129 3.19 -9.46 -8.10
N GLN A 130 2.06 -10.17 -8.03
CA GLN A 130 1.95 -11.31 -7.12
C GLN A 130 2.96 -12.39 -7.52
N PHE A 131 3.66 -12.95 -6.54
CA PHE A 131 4.74 -13.90 -6.76
C PHE A 131 4.51 -15.23 -6.01
N MET A 132 3.25 -15.65 -5.95
CA MET A 132 2.84 -16.94 -5.42
C MET A 132 2.97 -18.02 -6.50
N ARG A 133 2.99 -19.29 -6.09
CA ARG A 133 3.09 -20.44 -7.02
C ARG A 133 1.80 -20.72 -7.81
N ILE A 134 0.75 -19.95 -7.56
CA ILE A 134 -0.57 -20.11 -8.18
C ILE A 134 -0.73 -19.03 -9.25
N ASP A 135 -1.21 -19.45 -10.42
CA ASP A 135 -1.40 -18.55 -11.56
C ASP A 135 -2.33 -17.39 -11.23
N THR A 136 -3.48 -17.66 -10.61
CA THR A 136 -4.43 -16.62 -10.21
C THR A 136 -4.82 -16.77 -8.76
N LEU A 137 -4.47 -15.77 -7.94
CA LEU A 137 -4.94 -15.68 -6.56
C LEU A 137 -6.41 -15.25 -6.55
N LYS A 138 -7.21 -15.93 -5.76
CA LYS A 138 -8.62 -15.58 -5.52
C LYS A 138 -8.72 -14.84 -4.20
N ASP A 139 -9.77 -14.06 -4.03
CA ASP A 139 -10.11 -13.36 -2.79
C ASP A 139 -9.09 -12.30 -2.33
N ILE A 140 -8.33 -11.76 -3.28
CA ILE A 140 -7.63 -10.48 -3.15
C ILE A 140 -8.42 -9.43 -3.92
N ASP A 141 -9.02 -8.50 -3.20
CA ASP A 141 -9.92 -7.50 -3.77
C ASP A 141 -9.15 -6.27 -4.25
N GLN A 142 -8.12 -5.82 -3.51
CA GLN A 142 -7.38 -4.61 -3.86
C GLN A 142 -5.89 -4.71 -3.53
N ILE A 143 -5.08 -4.02 -4.32
CA ILE A 143 -3.68 -3.72 -4.04
C ILE A 143 -3.46 -2.21 -4.14
N GLY A 144 -2.71 -1.67 -3.19
CA GLY A 144 -2.48 -0.26 -3.03
C GLY A 144 -1.02 0.09 -2.87
N LEU A 145 -0.70 1.33 -3.24
CA LEU A 145 0.59 1.95 -3.01
C LEU A 145 0.39 3.35 -2.47
N ARG A 146 1.12 3.67 -1.39
CA ARG A 146 1.19 4.99 -0.79
C ARG A 146 2.65 5.39 -0.63
N ILE A 147 2.95 6.65 -0.94
CA ILE A 147 4.27 7.27 -0.76
C ILE A 147 4.11 8.51 0.09
N ALA A 148 4.89 8.58 1.16
CA ALA A 148 4.90 9.73 2.05
C ALA A 148 6.32 10.11 2.45
N ALA A 149 6.57 11.40 2.62
CA ALA A 149 7.84 11.88 3.18
C ALA A 149 7.99 11.37 4.61
N VAL A 150 9.18 10.86 4.95
CA VAL A 150 9.52 10.48 6.32
C VAL A 150 9.81 11.77 7.06
N THR A 151 8.83 12.31 7.77
CA THR A 151 9.10 13.37 8.75
C THR A 151 9.81 12.71 9.92
N GLN A 152 11.07 13.09 10.15
CA GLN A 152 11.68 12.80 11.44
C GLN A 152 10.86 13.53 12.52
N PRO A 153 10.43 12.84 13.59
CA PRO A 153 9.70 13.46 14.69
C PRO A 153 10.56 14.50 15.44
#